data_AF-A0A6B3EYK5-F1
#
_entry.id   AF-A0A6B3EYK5-F1
#
_cell.length_a   1.000
_cell.length_b   1.000
_cell.length_c   1.000
_cell.angle_alpha   90.00
_cell.angle_beta   90.00
_cell.angle_gamma   90.00
#
_symmetry.space_group_name_H-M   'P 1'
#
loop_
_entity.id
_entity.type
_entity.pdbx_description
1 polymer ?
#
loop_
_entity_poly.entity_id
_entity_poly.type
_entity_poly.pdbx_seq_one_letter_code
_entity_poly.pdbx_strand_id
1 'polypeptide(L)' 'RTVTVRAELSRLRRTLHGVLDHRPYRFRDGWETELRLPSGPGDLLPASRSPLVVRGRGACDSLRGPVIP' A
#
# COMPACT_ATOMS: atom_id res chain seq x y z
N ARG A 1 18.54 4.26 5.24
CA ARG A 1 18.31 5.66 4.79
C ARG A 1 16.82 5.98 4.94
N THR A 2 16.47 7.12 5.54
CA THR A 2 15.06 7.54 5.68
C THR A 2 14.57 8.13 4.36
N VAL A 3 13.40 7.68 3.92
CA VAL A 3 12.78 8.08 2.65
C VAL A 3 11.30 8.33 2.90
N THR A 4 10.71 9.28 2.17
CA THR A 4 9.28 9.52 2.26
C THR A 4 8.52 8.49 1.43
N VAL A 5 7.35 8.08 1.92
CA VAL A 5 6.46 7.15 1.19
C VAL A 5 6.19 7.65 -0.24
N ARG A 6 5.94 8.96 -0.39
CA ARG A 6 5.73 9.58 -1.71
C ARG A 6 6.93 9.40 -2.65
N ALA A 7 8.16 9.53 -2.14
CA ALA A 7 9.35 9.33 -2.96
C ALA A 7 9.52 7.88 -3.40
N GLU A 8 9.31 6.90 -2.50
CA GLU A 8 9.36 5.48 -2.84
C GLU A 8 8.27 5.10 -3.84
N LEU A 9 7.02 5.53 -3.63
CA LEU A 9 5.91 5.28 -4.56
C LEU A 9 6.16 5.91 -5.94
N SER A 10 6.76 7.10 -5.99
CA SER A 10 7.14 7.74 -7.26
C SER A 10 8.15 6.90 -8.04
N ARG A 11 9.11 6.28 -7.35
CA ARG A 11 10.09 5.35 -7.96
C ARG A 11 9.41 4.09 -8.46
N LEU A 12 8.59 3.45 -7.63
CA LEU A 12 7.84 2.26 -8.02
C LEU A 12 6.96 2.51 -9.25
N ARG A 13 6.30 3.67 -9.36
CA ARG A 13 5.51 4.02 -10.55
C ARG A 13 6.34 4.09 -11.83
N ARG A 14 7.58 4.58 -11.75
CA ARG A 14 8.48 4.61 -12.92
C ARG A 14 8.85 3.20 -13.36
N THR A 15 9.02 2.27 -12.43
CA THR A 15 9.34 0.87 -12.72
C THR A 15 8.11 0.09 -13.19
N LEU A 16 6.98 0.24 -12.50
CA LEU A 16 5.70 -0.45 -12.72
C LEU A 16 4.81 0.26 -13.75
N HIS A 17 5.43 0.88 -14.75
CA HIS A 17 4.72 1.54 -15.84
C HIS A 17 3.71 0.57 -16.49
N GLY A 18 2.50 1.04 -16.74
CA GLY A 18 1.45 0.21 -17.35
C GLY A 18 0.67 -0.69 -16.37
N VAL A 19 1.03 -0.75 -15.09
CA VAL A 19 0.22 -1.39 -14.01
C VAL A 19 -0.56 -0.34 -13.22
N LEU A 20 0.06 0.83 -12.97
CA LEU A 20 -0.58 1.97 -12.31
C LEU A 20 -1.17 2.95 -13.33
N ASP A 21 -2.33 3.49 -13.02
CA ASP A 21 -3.02 4.52 -13.80
C ASP A 21 -2.28 5.87 -13.73
N HIS A 22 -2.65 6.80 -14.62
CA HIS A 22 -2.13 8.16 -14.64
C HIS A 22 -2.54 8.97 -13.39
N ARG A 23 -3.64 8.59 -12.73
CA ARG A 23 -4.09 9.17 -11.46
C ARG A 23 -3.18 8.75 -10.30
N PRO A 24 -3.03 9.59 -9.26
CA PRO A 24 -2.16 9.25 -8.14
C PRO A 24 -2.58 7.93 -7.50
N TYR A 25 -1.70 6.93 -7.61
CA TYR A 25 -1.74 5.69 -6.82
C TYR A 25 -2.95 4.79 -7.07
N ARG A 26 -3.54 4.81 -8.27
CA ARG A 26 -4.54 3.82 -8.70
C ARG A 26 -3.91 2.74 -9.57
N PHE A 27 -4.40 1.52 -9.45
CA PHE A 27 -4.17 0.47 -10.44
C PHE A 27 -4.97 0.79 -11.71
N ARG A 28 -4.50 0.30 -12.86
CA ARG A 28 -5.25 0.43 -14.10
C ARG A 28 -6.50 -0.44 -14.06
N ASP A 29 -7.53 0.02 -14.77
CA ASP A 29 -8.73 -0.77 -15.00
C ASP A 29 -8.39 -2.07 -15.75
N GLY A 30 -9.11 -3.16 -15.44
CA GLY A 30 -8.90 -4.49 -16.02
C GLY A 30 -7.88 -5.36 -15.31
N TRP A 31 -7.30 -4.90 -14.19
CA TRP A 31 -6.46 -5.72 -13.33
C TRP A 31 -7.23 -6.17 -12.09
N GLU A 32 -7.19 -7.46 -11.80
CA GLU A 32 -7.65 -7.97 -10.51
C GLU A 32 -6.60 -7.66 -9.44
N THR A 33 -7.02 -7.01 -8.36
CA THR A 33 -6.15 -6.62 -7.27
C THR A 33 -6.64 -7.20 -5.96
N GLU A 34 -5.81 -8.00 -5.30
CA GLU A 34 -6.08 -8.51 -3.97
C GLU A 34 -5.20 -7.78 -2.95
N LEU A 35 -5.81 -7.30 -1.87
CA LEU A 35 -5.07 -6.79 -0.73
C LEU A 35 -4.67 -7.95 0.19
N ARG A 36 -3.39 -8.32 0.17
CA ARG A 36 -2.83 -9.29 1.12
C ARG A 36 -2.33 -8.57 2.36
N LEU A 37 -2.97 -8.86 3.49
CA LEU A 37 -2.55 -8.32 4.78
C LEU A 37 -1.55 -9.26 5.47
N PRO A 38 -0.59 -8.71 6.22
CA PRO A 38 0.31 -9.52 7.02
C PRO A 38 -0.43 -10.35 8.07
N SER A 39 0.22 -11.38 8.61
CA SER A 39 -0.33 -12.21 9.68
C SER A 39 -0.64 -11.40 10.94
N GLY A 40 0.22 -10.43 11.30
CA GLY A 40 -0.01 -9.52 12.42
C GLY A 40 0.06 -8.03 12.04
N PRO A 41 -0.64 -7.15 12.79
CA PRO A 41 -0.50 -5.69 12.70
C PRO A 41 0.95 -5.17 12.70
N GLY A 42 1.82 -5.79 13.50
CA GLY A 42 3.23 -5.38 13.65
C GLY A 42 4.05 -5.56 12.38
N ASP A 43 3.66 -6.47 11.52
CA ASP A 43 4.39 -6.79 10.29
C ASP A 43 4.01 -5.87 9.13
N LEU A 44 3.00 -5.00 9.30
CA LEU A 44 2.70 -3.98 8.31
C LEU A 44 3.78 -2.90 8.33
N LEU A 45 4.64 -2.94 7.30
CA LEU A 45 5.70 -1.96 7.05
C LEU A 45 6.53 -1.68 8.31
N PRO A 46 7.24 -2.68 8.87
CA PRO A 46 7.80 -2.63 10.22
C PRO A 46 8.79 -1.47 10.42
N ALA A 47 9.56 -1.13 9.38
CA ALA A 47 10.55 -0.05 9.41
C ALA A 47 9.95 1.37 9.26
N SER A 48 8.67 1.51 8.93
CA SER A 48 8.04 2.82 8.72
C SER A 48 7.75 3.51 10.05
N ARG A 49 8.10 4.80 10.13
CA ARG A 49 7.78 5.69 11.26
C ARG A 49 6.69 6.71 10.92
N SER A 50 6.04 6.55 9.76
CA SER A 50 4.96 7.45 9.32
C SER A 50 3.76 7.34 10.28
N PRO A 51 3.19 8.48 10.76
CA PRO A 51 2.03 8.45 11.66
C PRO A 51 0.84 7.69 11.08
N LEU A 52 0.61 7.81 9.77
CA LEU A 52 -0.48 7.08 9.09
C LEU A 52 -0.27 5.57 9.13
N VAL A 53 0.97 5.10 8.92
CA VAL A 53 1.28 3.67 8.99
C VAL A 53 1.13 3.16 10.42
N VAL A 54 1.67 3.90 11.40
CA VAL A 54 1.58 3.52 12.81
C VAL A 54 0.12 3.40 13.26
N ARG A 55 -0.75 4.36 12.90
CA ARG A 55 -2.20 4.28 13.18
C ARG A 55 -2.87 3.14 12.41
N GLY A 56 -2.47 2.91 11.16
CA GLY A 56 -3.05 1.89 10.29
C GLY A 56 -2.77 0.45 10.73
N ARG A 57 -1.70 0.19 11.49
CA ARG A 57 -1.41 -1.16 12.02
C ARG A 57 -2.58 -1.73 12.81
N GLY A 58 -3.21 -0.94 13.68
CA GLY A 58 -4.41 -1.36 14.44
C GLY A 58 -5.64 -1.63 13.57
N ALA A 59 -5.68 -1.07 12.35
CA ALA A 59 -6.76 -1.28 11.39
C ALA A 59 -6.50 -2.47 10.46
N CYS A 60 -5.31 -3.09 10.46
CA CYS A 60 -5.02 -4.26 9.63
C CYS A 60 -6.03 -5.39 9.86
N ASP A 61 -6.46 -5.62 11.09
CA ASP A 61 -7.46 -6.67 11.35
C ASP A 61 -8.84 -6.28 10.80
N SER A 62 -9.21 -5.00 10.84
CA SER A 62 -10.47 -4.52 10.24
C SER A 62 -10.47 -4.55 8.71
N LEU A 63 -9.30 -4.54 8.06
CA LEU A 63 -9.15 -4.62 6.61
C LEU A 63 -9.19 -6.06 6.08
N ARG A 64 -9.20 -7.10 6.93
CA ARG A 64 -9.37 -8.51 6.51
C ARG A 64 -10.79 -8.84 6.06
N GLY A 65 -11.71 -7.88 6.08
CA GLY A 65 -13.03 -8.02 5.47
C GLY A 65 -12.96 -8.08 3.94
N PRO A 66 -14.03 -8.53 3.27
CA PRO A 66 -14.06 -8.60 1.81
C PRO A 66 -13.86 -7.20 1.20
N VAL A 67 -12.87 -7.07 0.32
CA VAL A 67 -12.69 -5.90 -0.53
C VAL A 67 -13.77 -6.00 -1.61
N ILE A 68 -14.81 -5.14 -1.53
CA ILE A 68 -15.83 -5.07 -2.58
C ILE A 68 -15.18 -4.43 -3.81
N PRO A 69 -15.35 -5.02 -5.01
CA PRO A 69 -14.78 -4.52 -6.26
C PRO A 69 -15.28 -3.11 -6.64
#